data_AF-A0AAJ6Z8R2-F1
#
_entry.id   AF-A0AAJ6Z8R2-F1
#
_cell.length_a   1.000
_cell.length_b   1.000
_cell.length_c   1.000
_cell.angle_alpha   90.00
_cell.angle_beta   90.00
_cell.angle_gamma   90.00
#
_symmetry.space_group_name_H-M   'P 1'
#
loop_
_entity.id
_entity.type
_entity.pdbx_description
1 polymer ?
#
loop_
_entity_poly.entity_id
_entity_poly.type
_entity_poly.pdbx_seq_one_letter_code
_entity_poly.pdbx_strand_id
1 'polypeptide(L)'
;MQSVYLFNRSDNQILEELLRVCSTGRDTAREQWSLQAELLVEPVGWDALWKLSKDFCKKFDVRFPCVAYVSVTSVDFEELSASADVLSVQHEAVTIPETVIDIPLVELWPTIKQREASINAATTAEFIDLLRFFYENIWMPWDDQDGKTLLPKTIEERMSLWSDMHNGTIPNFVARSIITLRNSAIDAYKKLKDLDSSLCDGILDDDDDSLLPPSYISECAEMNARLDSLMSKWTLYENPLIREQYLAKTKHKWQKTKSKRNVVALWQGGSITEFNEISKFLSKNLTNEHNLTVMASAEDGLSLEPDEVVVCNTAYELPEMPLSQISICSFNGATLKAVDMRSCLLMLSEECRLRDLTLQCAQVNTIIVMMTGTLHIKNCMLADVSKNSQRDFAQGIVAKAGSKIVIEDCTFENFYSGIVVHKGAQVELKQCLLNQCGVGIQMYSGSSVKLDSTVITNCSEQSIRYEVYDGCGKVDESEDLQIMPNCKIGSGNLEKEVLTVNHDVELF
;
A
#
# COMPACT_ATOMS: atom_id res chain seq x y z
N MET A 1 -19.29 15.81 1.50
CA MET A 1 -17.92 15.30 1.64
C MET A 1 -16.97 16.49 1.63
N GLN A 2 -15.96 16.52 2.49
CA GLN A 2 -14.99 17.62 2.49
C GLN A 2 -14.01 17.44 1.32
N SER A 3 -13.77 18.52 0.59
CA SER A 3 -12.79 18.55 -0.50
C SER A 3 -11.44 19.02 0.01
N VAL A 4 -10.38 18.46 -0.56
CA VAL A 4 -8.98 18.79 -0.26
C VAL A 4 -8.30 19.31 -1.52
N TYR A 5 -7.20 20.04 -1.36
CA TYR A 5 -6.40 20.49 -2.49
C TYR A 5 -5.74 19.31 -3.20
N LEU A 6 -5.72 19.35 -4.53
CA LEU A 6 -5.01 18.40 -5.39
C LEU A 6 -4.01 19.17 -6.24
N PHE A 7 -2.77 18.70 -6.26
CA PHE A 7 -1.71 19.32 -7.03
C PHE A 7 -1.29 18.37 -8.15
N ASN A 8 -1.10 18.92 -9.34
CA ASN A 8 -0.53 18.19 -10.47
C ASN A 8 0.69 18.95 -10.96
N ARG A 9 1.87 18.52 -10.53
CA ARG A 9 3.16 19.14 -10.84
C ARG A 9 3.95 18.18 -11.73
N SER A 10 4.65 18.75 -12.71
CA SER A 10 5.65 18.00 -13.49
C SER A 10 6.90 17.73 -12.65
N ASP A 11 7.66 16.69 -13.00
CA ASP A 11 8.93 16.34 -12.34
C ASP A 11 9.87 17.55 -12.19
N ASN A 12 9.95 18.42 -13.21
CA ASN A 12 10.79 19.61 -13.16
C ASN A 12 10.29 20.65 -12.15
N GLN A 13 8.98 20.85 -12.05
CA GLN A 13 8.40 21.78 -11.07
C GLN A 13 8.66 21.30 -9.64
N ILE A 14 8.47 19.99 -9.40
CA ILE A 14 8.77 19.38 -8.10
C ILE A 14 10.25 19.57 -7.76
N LEU A 15 11.15 19.33 -8.72
CA LEU A 15 12.58 19.52 -8.51
C LEU A 15 12.93 20.97 -8.14
N GLU A 16 12.41 21.95 -8.87
CA GLU A 16 12.65 23.38 -8.59
C GLU A 16 12.16 23.77 -7.18
N GLU A 17 10.99 23.28 -6.78
CA GLU A 17 10.44 23.52 -5.45
C GLU A 17 11.28 22.85 -4.34
N LEU A 18 11.70 21.59 -4.53
CA LEU A 18 12.60 20.91 -3.59
C LEU A 18 13.95 21.63 -3.46
N LEU A 19 14.52 22.09 -4.57
CA LEU A 19 15.78 22.83 -4.57
C LEU A 19 15.65 24.20 -3.89
N ARG A 20 14.46 24.82 -3.92
CA ARG A 20 14.19 26.05 -3.17
C ARG A 20 14.25 25.82 -1.67
N VAL A 21 13.65 24.72 -1.19
CA VAL A 21 13.73 24.30 0.23
C VAL A 21 15.17 23.96 0.60
N CYS A 22 15.86 23.15 -0.20
CA CYS A 22 17.19 22.62 0.10
C CYS A 22 18.36 23.47 -0.42
N SER A 23 18.16 24.78 -0.56
CA SER A 23 19.08 25.67 -1.29
C SER A 23 20.37 26.03 -0.56
N THR A 24 20.38 26.00 0.78
CA THR A 24 21.49 26.54 1.59
C THR A 24 22.69 25.59 1.68
N GLY A 25 22.45 24.27 1.59
CA GLY A 25 23.48 23.23 1.69
C GLY A 25 24.35 23.38 2.95
N ARG A 26 23.74 23.74 4.08
CA ARG A 26 24.42 23.92 5.38
C ARG A 26 23.80 23.10 6.50
N ASP A 27 22.49 23.01 6.49
CA ASP A 27 21.71 22.40 7.57
C ASP A 27 21.25 20.98 7.19
N THR A 28 20.76 20.23 8.16
CA THR A 28 20.12 18.91 7.95
C THR A 28 18.83 19.06 7.15
N ALA A 29 18.31 17.95 6.62
CA ALA A 29 17.04 17.98 5.89
C ALA A 29 15.90 18.53 6.76
N ARG A 30 15.80 18.04 8.00
CA ARG A 30 14.81 18.48 8.98
C ARG A 30 14.86 20.00 9.24
N GLU A 31 16.03 20.54 9.56
CA GLU A 31 16.18 21.99 9.84
C GLU A 31 15.73 22.86 8.65
N GLN A 32 16.07 22.45 7.42
CA GLN A 32 15.65 23.16 6.21
C GLN A 32 14.12 23.16 6.04
N TRP A 33 13.47 22.03 6.30
CA TRP A 33 12.02 21.91 6.24
C TRP A 33 11.33 22.70 7.35
N SER A 34 11.84 22.67 8.58
CA SER A 34 11.32 23.44 9.72
C SER A 34 11.32 24.94 9.43
N LEU A 35 12.44 25.47 8.93
CA LEU A 35 12.55 26.89 8.55
C LEU A 35 11.58 27.30 7.45
N GLN A 36 11.30 26.42 6.47
CA GLN A 36 10.31 26.70 5.44
C GLN A 36 8.87 26.57 5.96
N ALA A 37 8.61 25.64 6.89
CA ALA A 37 7.31 25.46 7.50
C ALA A 37 6.86 26.71 8.27
N GLU A 38 7.75 27.33 9.05
CA GLU A 38 7.49 28.59 9.77
C GLU A 38 7.00 29.74 8.86
N LEU A 39 7.39 29.71 7.58
CA LEU A 39 7.05 30.75 6.61
C LEU A 39 5.77 30.46 5.82
N LEU A 40 5.41 29.19 5.65
CA LEU A 40 4.41 28.74 4.67
C LEU A 40 3.19 28.04 5.28
N VAL A 41 3.33 27.53 6.51
CA VAL A 41 2.26 26.79 7.20
C VAL A 41 1.57 27.69 8.20
N GLU A 42 0.24 27.72 8.14
CA GLU A 42 -0.59 28.39 9.13
C GLU A 42 -0.39 27.71 10.50
N PRO A 43 -0.06 28.47 11.58
CA PRO A 43 0.32 27.87 12.85
C PRO A 43 -0.86 27.25 13.62
N VAL A 44 -2.10 27.72 13.37
CA VAL A 44 -3.31 27.32 14.10
C VAL A 44 -4.56 27.54 13.24
N GLY A 45 -5.68 26.93 13.62
CA GLY A 45 -7.03 27.31 13.20
C GLY A 45 -7.48 26.80 11.83
N TRP A 46 -6.68 25.96 11.18
CA TRP A 46 -7.00 25.39 9.87
C TRP A 46 -7.55 23.96 9.98
N ASP A 47 -8.45 23.63 9.06
CA ASP A 47 -9.20 22.39 9.01
C ASP A 47 -8.59 21.42 8.00
N ALA A 48 -8.52 20.14 8.37
CA ALA A 48 -7.87 19.11 7.58
C ALA A 48 -8.59 17.76 7.64
N LEU A 49 -8.39 16.94 6.60
CA LEU A 49 -8.58 15.50 6.68
C LEU A 49 -7.29 14.87 7.19
N TRP A 50 -7.35 14.16 8.31
CA TRP A 50 -6.26 13.38 8.86
C TRP A 50 -6.36 11.93 8.41
N LYS A 51 -5.36 11.41 7.68
CA LYS A 51 -5.26 9.96 7.43
C LYS A 51 -4.47 9.33 8.57
N LEU A 52 -5.18 8.56 9.39
CA LEU A 52 -4.59 7.95 10.59
C LEU A 52 -3.46 6.99 10.21
N SER A 53 -2.35 7.10 10.91
CA SER A 53 -1.21 6.19 10.76
C SER A 53 -1.58 4.75 11.13
N LYS A 54 -0.79 3.78 10.61
CA LYS A 54 -0.94 2.36 10.95
C LYS A 54 -0.86 2.14 12.46
N ASP A 55 0.07 2.83 13.13
CA ASP A 55 0.34 2.62 14.56
C ASP A 55 -0.71 3.30 15.44
N PHE A 56 -1.21 4.46 15.02
CA PHE A 56 -2.37 5.08 15.66
C PHE A 56 -3.60 4.16 15.56
N CYS A 57 -3.85 3.62 14.37
CA CYS A 57 -4.94 2.66 14.15
C CYS A 57 -4.80 1.43 15.08
N LYS A 58 -3.62 0.82 15.17
CA LYS A 58 -3.37 -0.31 16.09
C LYS A 58 -3.61 0.07 17.55
N LYS A 59 -3.13 1.24 17.99
CA LYS A 59 -3.22 1.70 19.38
C LYS A 59 -4.66 1.87 19.85
N PHE A 60 -5.53 2.34 18.96
CA PHE A 60 -6.95 2.61 19.27
C PHE A 60 -7.91 1.55 18.72
N ASP A 61 -7.39 0.39 18.30
CA ASP A 61 -8.18 -0.70 17.70
C ASP A 61 -9.08 -0.23 16.54
N VAL A 62 -8.54 0.69 15.74
CA VAL A 62 -9.18 1.23 14.54
C VAL A 62 -8.64 0.50 13.31
N ARG A 63 -9.49 0.31 12.31
CA ARG A 63 -9.04 -0.27 11.06
C ARG A 63 -8.25 0.73 10.22
N PHE A 64 -7.11 0.29 9.70
CA PHE A 64 -6.31 1.05 8.73
C PHE A 64 -6.74 0.72 7.29
N PRO A 65 -6.82 1.71 6.38
CA PRO A 65 -6.73 3.14 6.60
C PRO A 65 -8.04 3.72 7.16
N CYS A 66 -7.93 4.73 8.01
CA CYS A 66 -9.06 5.50 8.52
C CYS A 66 -8.79 6.99 8.30
N VAL A 67 -9.85 7.77 8.05
CA VAL A 67 -9.77 9.22 7.89
C VAL A 67 -10.64 9.91 8.94
N ALA A 68 -10.09 10.94 9.58
CA ALA A 68 -10.82 11.83 10.49
C ALA A 68 -10.81 13.26 9.93
N TYR A 69 -11.86 14.03 10.22
CA TYR A 69 -11.88 15.46 10.04
C TYR A 69 -11.42 16.13 11.32
N VAL A 70 -10.44 17.03 11.21
CA VAL A 70 -9.78 17.65 12.37
C VAL A 70 -9.62 19.15 12.20
N SER A 71 -9.50 19.83 13.33
CA SER A 71 -9.16 21.24 13.46
C SER A 71 -7.78 21.38 14.08
N VAL A 72 -6.80 21.91 13.34
CA VAL A 72 -5.45 22.10 13.87
C VAL A 72 -5.44 23.24 14.90
N THR A 73 -4.94 22.95 16.10
CA THR A 73 -4.90 23.87 17.24
C THR A 73 -3.51 24.46 17.48
N SER A 74 -2.45 23.74 17.09
CA SER A 74 -1.07 24.21 17.06
C SER A 74 -0.22 23.40 16.10
N VAL A 75 0.83 24.03 15.57
CA VAL A 75 1.88 23.38 14.76
C VAL A 75 3.20 23.48 15.51
N ASP A 76 3.89 22.36 15.63
CA ASP A 76 5.28 22.28 16.04
C ASP A 76 6.16 22.24 14.78
N PHE A 77 6.86 23.35 14.51
CA PHE A 77 7.69 23.48 13.32
C PHE A 77 9.01 22.70 13.43
N GLU A 78 9.53 22.48 14.64
CA GLU A 78 10.75 21.71 14.86
C GLU A 78 10.50 20.23 14.59
N GLU A 79 9.36 19.72 15.08
CA GLU A 79 8.95 18.33 14.86
C GLU A 79 8.19 18.08 13.56
N LEU A 80 7.80 19.15 12.85
CA LEU A 80 6.94 19.09 11.67
C LEU A 80 5.65 18.30 11.96
N SER A 81 5.07 18.56 13.13
CA SER A 81 3.87 17.92 13.65
C SER A 81 2.83 18.97 14.08
N ALA A 82 1.62 18.51 14.41
CA ALA A 82 0.54 19.37 14.83
C ALA A 82 -0.31 18.71 15.92
N SER A 83 -0.92 19.54 16.75
CA SER A 83 -2.03 19.14 17.61
C SER A 83 -3.35 19.52 16.95
N ALA A 84 -4.36 18.67 17.09
CA ALA A 84 -5.66 18.92 16.49
C ALA A 84 -6.82 18.33 17.30
N ASP A 85 -7.96 19.00 17.22
CA ASP A 85 -9.23 18.50 17.74
C ASP A 85 -9.96 17.69 16.66
N VAL A 86 -10.42 16.49 17.01
CA VAL A 86 -11.19 15.59 16.17
C VAL A 86 -12.64 16.05 16.11
N LEU A 87 -13.09 16.43 14.91
CA LEU A 87 -14.44 16.91 14.66
C LEU A 87 -15.39 15.78 14.25
N SER A 88 -14.90 14.83 13.45
CA SER A 88 -15.64 13.62 13.07
C SER A 88 -14.71 12.54 12.52
N VAL A 89 -15.12 11.28 12.58
CA VAL A 89 -14.38 10.14 11.99
C VAL A 89 -15.22 9.51 10.90
N GLN A 90 -14.59 9.01 9.83
CA GLN A 90 -15.27 8.37 8.71
C GLN A 90 -16.18 7.19 9.14
N HIS A 91 -15.89 6.57 10.28
CA HIS A 91 -16.64 5.43 10.81
C HIS A 91 -17.20 5.76 12.19
N GLU A 92 -18.52 5.92 12.29
CA GLU A 92 -19.22 6.36 13.52
C GLU A 92 -19.04 5.41 14.71
N ALA A 93 -18.64 4.15 14.49
CA ALA A 93 -18.45 3.14 15.52
C ALA A 93 -17.06 3.18 16.20
N VAL A 94 -16.18 4.12 15.81
CA VAL A 94 -14.80 4.18 16.30
C VAL A 94 -14.66 5.21 17.42
N THR A 95 -13.96 4.84 18.50
CA THR A 95 -13.63 5.75 19.60
C THR A 95 -12.17 6.18 19.51
N ILE A 96 -11.92 7.43 19.09
CA ILE A 96 -10.59 8.07 19.15
C ILE A 96 -10.62 9.28 20.10
N PRO A 97 -9.48 9.75 20.62
CA PRO A 97 -9.43 10.92 21.50
C PRO A 97 -9.97 12.18 20.82
N GLU A 98 -10.63 13.06 21.59
CA GLU A 98 -11.14 14.34 21.10
C GLU A 98 -10.02 15.29 20.69
N THR A 99 -8.89 15.27 21.38
CA THR A 99 -7.68 16.03 21.03
C THR A 99 -6.51 15.06 20.86
N VAL A 100 -5.79 15.22 19.77
CA VAL A 100 -4.60 14.42 19.45
C VAL A 100 -3.41 15.36 19.28
N ILE A 101 -2.29 15.00 19.89
CA ILE A 101 -1.01 15.71 19.80
C ILE A 101 -0.06 14.95 18.87
N ASP A 102 0.96 15.64 18.38
CA ASP A 102 2.06 15.08 17.58
C ASP A 102 1.61 14.37 16.29
N ILE A 103 0.57 14.88 15.62
CA ILE A 103 0.17 14.40 14.30
C ILE A 103 1.21 14.88 13.28
N PRO A 104 1.94 14.02 12.57
CA PRO A 104 2.88 14.46 11.54
C PRO A 104 2.16 15.29 10.47
N LEU A 105 2.73 16.43 10.06
CA LEU A 105 2.09 17.31 9.06
C LEU A 105 1.78 16.55 7.75
N VAL A 106 2.63 15.59 7.38
CA VAL A 106 2.43 14.71 6.22
C VAL A 106 1.14 13.88 6.29
N GLU A 107 0.52 13.72 7.45
CA GLU A 107 -0.77 13.02 7.63
C GLU A 107 -2.00 13.94 7.52
N LEU A 108 -1.83 15.26 7.33
CA LEU A 108 -2.92 16.25 7.37
C LEU A 108 -3.19 16.90 6.02
N TRP A 109 -4.30 16.58 5.35
CA TRP A 109 -4.72 17.19 4.08
C TRP A 109 -5.60 18.41 4.35
N PRO A 110 -5.12 19.66 4.17
CA PRO A 110 -5.94 20.83 4.42
C PRO A 110 -7.17 20.84 3.51
N THR A 111 -8.32 21.16 4.09
CA THR A 111 -9.57 21.24 3.36
C THR A 111 -9.69 22.55 2.58
N ILE A 112 -10.39 22.54 1.45
CA ILE A 112 -10.61 23.77 0.65
C ILE A 112 -11.54 24.73 1.42
N LYS A 113 -12.56 24.18 2.10
CA LYS A 113 -13.51 24.96 2.88
C LYS A 113 -13.07 25.00 4.34
N GLN A 114 -12.50 26.13 4.71
CA GLN A 114 -12.09 26.45 6.07
C GLN A 114 -13.23 27.09 6.86
N ARG A 115 -13.29 26.85 8.17
CA ARG A 115 -14.20 27.59 9.07
C ARG A 115 -13.82 29.06 9.19
N GLU A 116 -12.52 29.36 9.26
CA GLU A 116 -11.99 30.72 9.36
C GLU A 116 -11.57 31.26 7.99
N ALA A 117 -12.14 32.40 7.59
CA ALA A 117 -11.92 32.97 6.26
C ALA A 117 -10.52 33.58 6.05
N SER A 118 -9.79 33.87 7.14
CA SER A 118 -8.45 34.47 7.08
C SER A 118 -7.32 33.45 6.88
N ILE A 119 -7.62 32.16 7.00
CA ILE A 119 -6.63 31.08 6.91
C ILE A 119 -6.17 30.88 5.47
N ASN A 120 -4.86 30.95 5.21
CA ASN A 120 -4.28 30.58 3.93
C ASN A 120 -4.01 29.07 3.86
N ALA A 121 -5.09 28.30 3.77
CA ALA A 121 -5.01 26.84 3.65
C ALA A 121 -4.36 26.37 2.35
N ALA A 122 -4.38 27.19 1.29
CA ALA A 122 -3.80 26.84 0.00
C ALA A 122 -2.27 26.74 0.07
N THR A 123 -1.60 27.74 0.64
CA THR A 123 -0.13 27.71 0.80
C THR A 123 0.30 26.63 1.79
N THR A 124 -0.46 26.44 2.88
CA THR A 124 -0.23 25.32 3.81
C THR A 124 -0.35 23.97 3.09
N ALA A 125 -1.39 23.77 2.28
CA ALA A 125 -1.58 22.54 1.52
C ALA A 125 -0.46 22.30 0.50
N GLU A 126 -0.01 23.35 -0.20
CA GLU A 126 1.06 23.27 -1.18
C GLU A 126 2.39 22.85 -0.54
N PHE A 127 2.72 23.44 0.62
CA PHE A 127 3.89 23.06 1.42
C PHE A 127 3.82 21.62 1.89
N ILE A 128 2.71 21.22 2.53
CA ILE A 128 2.59 19.86 3.07
C ILE A 128 2.57 18.82 1.94
N ASP A 129 2.01 19.13 0.77
CA ASP A 129 2.08 18.27 -0.41
C ASP A 129 3.53 18.03 -0.88
N LEU A 130 4.34 19.09 -0.94
CA LEU A 130 5.78 18.96 -1.27
C LEU A 130 6.55 18.20 -0.17
N LEU A 131 6.25 18.48 1.10
CA LEU A 131 6.81 17.81 2.26
C LEU A 131 6.54 16.29 2.22
N ARG A 132 5.29 15.90 1.91
CA ARG A 132 4.93 14.50 1.66
C ARG A 132 5.74 13.91 0.53
N PHE A 133 5.78 14.57 -0.62
CA PHE A 133 6.55 14.06 -1.76
C PHE A 133 8.01 13.81 -1.37
N PHE A 134 8.64 14.74 -0.64
CA PHE A 134 9.99 14.59 -0.16
C PHE A 134 10.15 13.36 0.74
N TYR A 135 9.39 13.24 1.83
CA TYR A 135 9.52 12.10 2.75
C TYR A 135 9.09 10.76 2.12
N GLU A 136 8.11 10.79 1.23
CA GLU A 136 7.60 9.60 0.55
C GLU A 136 8.48 9.13 -0.60
N ASN A 137 9.29 9.98 -1.24
CA ASN A 137 9.99 9.62 -2.48
C ASN A 137 11.48 9.95 -2.53
N ILE A 138 11.95 10.96 -1.79
CA ILE A 138 13.31 11.51 -1.91
C ILE A 138 14.14 11.27 -0.66
N TRP A 139 13.55 11.46 0.52
CA TRP A 139 14.21 11.31 1.81
C TRP A 139 14.72 9.90 2.03
N MET A 140 15.89 9.81 2.66
CA MET A 140 16.50 8.61 3.17
C MET A 140 16.89 8.78 4.64
N PRO A 141 16.86 7.72 5.45
CA PRO A 141 17.14 7.79 6.89
C PRO A 141 18.43 8.50 7.30
N TRP A 142 19.46 8.38 6.47
CA TRP A 142 20.75 8.99 6.77
C TRP A 142 20.80 10.50 6.53
N ASP A 143 19.77 11.12 5.93
CA ASP A 143 19.75 12.57 5.71
C ASP A 143 19.49 13.37 6.99
N ASP A 144 18.90 12.73 8.00
CA ASP A 144 18.65 13.30 9.33
C ASP A 144 19.71 12.84 10.36
N GLN A 145 20.83 12.26 9.91
CA GLN A 145 21.95 11.95 10.81
C GLN A 145 22.75 13.21 11.16
N ASP A 146 23.15 13.32 12.42
CA ASP A 146 23.90 14.46 12.94
C ASP A 146 25.10 14.83 12.06
N GLY A 147 25.15 16.11 11.67
CA GLY A 147 26.23 16.66 10.86
C GLY A 147 26.20 16.28 9.37
N LYS A 148 25.18 15.57 8.89
CA LYS A 148 25.02 15.28 7.46
C LYS A 148 24.16 16.34 6.78
N THR A 149 24.82 17.16 5.97
CA THR A 149 24.15 18.18 5.16
C THR A 149 23.50 17.55 3.91
N LEU A 150 22.23 17.87 3.69
CA LEU A 150 21.55 17.53 2.44
C LEU A 150 21.93 18.53 1.34
N LEU A 151 22.64 18.04 0.32
CA LEU A 151 23.13 18.86 -0.77
C LEU A 151 22.09 18.96 -1.90
N PRO A 152 22.01 20.11 -2.61
CA PRO A 152 21.14 20.27 -3.79
C PRO A 152 21.35 19.16 -4.83
N LYS A 153 22.61 18.76 -5.06
CA LYS A 153 22.97 17.67 -5.97
C LYS A 153 22.34 16.33 -5.56
N THR A 154 22.22 16.05 -4.27
CA THR A 154 21.58 14.83 -3.78
C THR A 154 20.09 14.83 -4.13
N ILE A 155 19.41 15.97 -4.03
CA ILE A 155 18.02 16.13 -4.49
C ILE A 155 17.91 15.85 -5.99
N GLU A 156 18.78 16.44 -6.81
CA GLU A 156 18.78 16.23 -8.26
C GLU A 156 18.98 14.75 -8.63
N GLU A 157 19.96 14.08 -8.01
CA GLU A 157 20.28 12.68 -8.26
C GLU A 157 19.13 11.74 -7.87
N ARG A 158 18.47 11.99 -6.73
CA ARG A 158 17.33 11.20 -6.26
C ARG A 158 16.05 11.50 -7.02
N MET A 159 15.82 12.74 -7.44
CA MET A 159 14.69 13.07 -8.31
C MET A 159 14.85 12.41 -9.68
N SER A 160 16.07 12.38 -10.22
CA SER A 160 16.39 11.62 -11.43
C SER A 160 16.15 10.12 -11.24
N LEU A 161 16.57 9.54 -10.11
CA LEU A 161 16.29 8.13 -9.79
C LEU A 161 14.78 7.85 -9.74
N TRP A 162 14.02 8.72 -9.06
CA TRP A 162 12.58 8.61 -8.96
C TRP A 162 11.92 8.66 -10.34
N SER A 163 12.28 9.63 -11.20
CA SER A 163 11.74 9.73 -12.56
C SER A 163 12.07 8.49 -13.39
N ASP A 164 13.32 8.01 -13.33
CA ASP A 164 13.78 6.81 -14.05
C ASP A 164 13.02 5.53 -13.63
N MET A 165 12.59 5.43 -12.37
CA MET A 165 11.77 4.33 -11.86
C MET A 165 10.33 4.38 -12.38
N HIS A 166 9.79 5.56 -12.67
CA HIS A 166 8.39 5.75 -13.07
C HIS A 166 8.20 5.85 -14.59
N ASN A 167 9.23 6.28 -15.33
CA ASN A 167 9.18 6.44 -16.79
C ASN A 167 9.58 5.17 -17.58
N GLY A 168 9.92 4.07 -16.89
CA GLY A 168 10.30 2.79 -17.49
C GLY A 168 11.76 2.67 -17.94
N THR A 169 12.59 3.68 -17.65
CA THR A 169 14.05 3.61 -17.89
C THR A 169 14.69 2.52 -17.05
N ILE A 170 14.30 2.43 -15.78
CA ILE A 170 14.69 1.34 -14.89
C ILE A 170 13.68 0.19 -15.07
N PRO A 171 14.15 -1.02 -15.41
CA PRO A 171 13.26 -2.17 -15.45
C PRO A 171 12.53 -2.38 -14.11
N ASN A 172 11.25 -2.76 -14.16
CA ASN A 172 10.39 -2.95 -12.98
C ASN A 172 11.07 -3.76 -11.87
N PHE A 173 11.89 -4.74 -12.24
CA PHE A 173 12.62 -5.55 -11.29
C PHE A 173 13.68 -4.85 -10.46
N VAL A 174 14.41 -3.97 -11.12
CA VAL A 174 15.39 -3.14 -10.44
C VAL A 174 14.66 -2.08 -9.62
N ALA A 175 13.57 -1.51 -10.14
CA ALA A 175 12.73 -0.58 -9.40
C ALA A 175 12.20 -1.20 -8.09
N ARG A 176 11.69 -2.44 -8.12
CA ARG A 176 11.32 -3.19 -6.91
C ARG A 176 12.47 -3.36 -5.95
N SER A 177 13.65 -3.75 -6.45
CA SER A 177 14.85 -3.91 -5.62
C SER A 177 15.23 -2.62 -4.90
N ILE A 178 15.10 -1.48 -5.60
CA ILE A 178 15.33 -0.13 -5.03
C ILE A 178 14.29 0.19 -3.96
N ILE A 179 12.99 -0.09 -4.22
CA ILE A 179 11.91 0.13 -3.24
C ILE A 179 12.12 -0.72 -1.98
N THR A 180 12.43 -2.01 -2.13
CA THR A 180 12.70 -2.91 -1.00
C THR A 180 13.92 -2.44 -0.20
N LEU A 181 14.98 -2.01 -0.89
CA LEU A 181 16.18 -1.46 -0.26
C LEU A 181 15.86 -0.22 0.57
N ARG A 182 15.03 0.68 0.01
CA ARG A 182 14.57 1.89 0.69
C ARG A 182 13.72 1.56 1.90
N ASN A 183 12.69 0.73 1.75
CA ASN A 183 11.82 0.34 2.85
C ASN A 183 12.61 -0.35 3.97
N SER A 184 13.55 -1.23 3.63
CA SER A 184 14.45 -1.87 4.60
C SER A 184 15.29 -0.87 5.40
N ALA A 185 15.72 0.23 4.77
CA ALA A 185 16.46 1.29 5.44
C ALA A 185 15.55 2.08 6.38
N ILE A 186 14.35 2.44 5.91
CA ILE A 186 13.35 3.15 6.71
C ILE A 186 12.95 2.31 7.93
N ASP A 187 12.74 1.01 7.77
CA ASP A 187 12.37 0.10 8.87
C ASP A 187 13.49 -0.04 9.89
N ALA A 188 14.75 -0.16 9.45
CA ALA A 188 15.89 -0.21 10.36
C ALA A 188 16.04 1.09 11.16
N TYR A 189 15.77 2.23 10.53
CA TYR A 189 15.80 3.53 11.19
C TYR A 189 14.64 3.74 12.16
N LYS A 190 13.41 3.32 11.81
CA LYS A 190 12.27 3.36 12.72
C LYS A 190 12.53 2.55 13.98
N LYS A 191 13.07 1.34 13.85
CA LYS A 191 13.47 0.52 15.00
C LYS A 191 14.49 1.22 15.91
N LEU A 192 15.41 1.98 15.31
CA LEU A 192 16.38 2.76 16.08
C LEU A 192 15.69 3.88 16.87
N LYS A 193 14.74 4.61 16.27
CA LYS A 193 13.91 5.58 16.99
C LYS A 193 13.05 4.96 18.09
N ASP A 194 12.48 3.78 17.83
CA ASP A 194 11.66 3.06 18.81
C ASP A 194 12.50 2.63 20.02
N LEU A 195 13.75 2.22 19.79
CA LEU A 195 14.72 1.91 20.85
C LEU A 195 15.04 3.15 21.69
N ASP A 196 15.25 4.32 21.05
CA ASP A 196 15.53 5.58 21.74
C ASP A 196 14.36 6.04 22.60
N SER A 197 13.13 5.99 22.06
CA SER A 197 11.93 6.34 22.83
C SER A 197 11.68 5.42 24.02
N SER A 198 11.91 4.11 23.85
CA SER A 198 11.78 3.11 24.92
C SER A 198 12.79 3.32 26.05
N LEU A 199 13.96 3.88 25.74
CA LEU A 199 14.96 4.25 26.74
C LEU A 199 14.50 5.46 27.56
N CYS A 200 13.82 6.43 26.95
CA CYS A 200 13.30 7.62 27.62
C CYS A 200 12.11 7.34 28.55
N ASP A 201 11.25 6.37 28.24
CA ASP A 201 10.07 5.99 29.06
C ASP A 201 10.42 5.12 30.28
N GLY A 202 11.64 4.59 30.33
CA GLY A 202 12.15 3.88 31.50
C GLY A 202 12.47 4.85 32.63
N ILE A 203 11.62 4.92 33.65
CA ILE A 203 11.84 5.68 34.88
C ILE A 203 13.22 5.33 35.46
N LEU A 204 14.20 6.22 35.29
CA LEU A 204 15.47 6.20 36.00
C LEU A 204 15.22 6.70 37.44
N ASP A 205 14.60 5.86 38.26
CA ASP A 205 14.47 6.06 39.72
C ASP A 205 15.69 5.50 40.47
N ASP A 206 16.89 5.59 39.91
CA ASP A 206 18.11 5.25 40.65
C ASP A 206 19.26 6.19 40.23
N ASP A 207 19.86 6.83 41.23
CA ASP A 207 20.98 7.79 41.15
C ASP A 207 22.30 7.16 40.63
N ASP A 208 22.25 6.10 39.82
CA ASP A 208 23.41 5.44 39.19
C ASP A 208 23.51 5.80 37.70
N ASP A 209 23.86 7.05 37.45
CA ASP A 209 24.30 7.57 36.14
C ASP A 209 25.53 6.80 35.65
N SER A 210 25.42 5.99 34.58
CA SER A 210 26.41 5.97 33.47
C SER A 210 26.32 4.80 32.48
N LEU A 211 25.49 3.77 32.64
CA LEU A 211 25.53 2.62 31.73
C LEU A 211 24.20 2.33 31.04
N LEU A 212 24.18 2.55 29.73
CA LEU A 212 23.09 2.11 28.85
C LEU A 212 22.91 0.58 28.95
N PRO A 213 21.68 0.07 28.87
CA PRO A 213 21.43 -1.38 28.88
C PRO A 213 22.24 -2.09 27.78
N PRO A 214 22.94 -3.20 28.08
CA PRO A 214 23.72 -3.94 27.08
C PRO A 214 22.89 -4.41 25.87
N SER A 215 21.61 -4.70 26.06
CA SER A 215 20.67 -5.03 24.98
C SER A 215 20.45 -3.85 24.05
N TYR A 216 20.18 -2.66 24.58
CA TYR A 216 20.04 -1.42 23.80
C TYR A 216 21.30 -1.14 22.98
N ILE A 217 22.49 -1.19 23.60
CA ILE A 217 23.77 -0.97 22.89
C ILE A 217 23.93 -1.96 21.73
N SER A 218 23.66 -3.25 21.97
CA SER A 218 23.80 -4.30 20.96
C SER A 218 22.80 -4.13 19.81
N GLU A 219 21.54 -3.84 20.12
CA GLU A 219 20.48 -3.66 19.12
C GLU A 219 20.70 -2.39 18.27
N CYS A 220 21.10 -1.27 18.90
CA CYS A 220 21.49 -0.06 18.18
C CYS A 220 22.71 -0.30 17.28
N ALA A 221 23.72 -1.06 17.75
CA ALA A 221 24.88 -1.40 16.93
C ALA A 221 24.49 -2.28 15.72
N GLU A 222 23.57 -3.23 15.90
CA GLU A 222 23.06 -4.07 14.81
C GLU A 222 22.27 -3.25 13.78
N MET A 223 21.37 -2.36 14.22
CA MET A 223 20.58 -1.52 13.32
C MET A 223 21.45 -0.52 12.56
N ASN A 224 22.45 0.09 13.21
CA ASN A 224 23.42 0.97 12.54
C ASN A 224 24.25 0.22 11.50
N ALA A 225 24.78 -0.97 11.83
CA ALA A 225 25.51 -1.80 10.87
C ALA A 225 24.64 -2.21 9.67
N ARG A 226 23.34 -2.46 9.91
CA ARG A 226 22.36 -2.71 8.85
C ARG A 226 22.15 -1.48 7.97
N LEU A 227 21.99 -0.29 8.55
CA LEU A 227 21.86 0.97 7.81
C LEU A 227 23.10 1.24 6.93
N ASP A 228 24.32 1.05 7.44
CA ASP A 228 25.55 1.21 6.66
C ASP A 228 25.60 0.27 5.45
N SER A 229 25.20 -0.99 5.64
CA SER A 229 25.12 -1.97 4.56
C SER A 229 24.10 -1.56 3.49
N LEU A 230 22.94 -1.05 3.90
CA LEU A 230 21.89 -0.58 3.00
C LEU A 230 22.30 0.69 2.25
N MET A 231 22.94 1.64 2.94
CA MET A 231 23.47 2.88 2.37
C MET A 231 24.49 2.57 1.27
N SER A 232 25.41 1.62 1.52
CA SER A 232 26.40 1.21 0.52
C SER A 232 25.75 0.63 -0.75
N LYS A 233 24.67 -0.13 -0.61
CA LYS A 233 23.89 -0.63 -1.77
C LYS A 233 23.14 0.49 -2.48
N TRP A 234 22.62 1.47 -1.74
CA TRP A 234 21.86 2.60 -2.29
C TRP A 234 22.72 3.49 -3.20
N THR A 235 24.01 3.67 -2.87
CA THR A 235 24.97 4.39 -3.71
C THR A 235 25.08 3.85 -5.14
N LEU A 236 24.75 2.57 -5.37
CA LEU A 236 24.71 1.98 -6.72
C LEU A 236 23.63 2.57 -7.62
N TYR A 237 22.57 3.13 -7.03
CA TYR A 237 21.39 3.65 -7.73
C TYR A 237 21.31 5.18 -7.68
N GLU A 238 21.76 5.79 -6.58
CA GLU A 238 21.70 7.24 -6.40
C GLU A 238 22.55 7.97 -7.43
N ASN A 239 23.83 7.61 -7.56
CA ASN A 239 24.71 8.26 -8.51
C ASN A 239 24.37 7.85 -9.96
N PRO A 240 24.02 8.80 -10.86
CA PRO A 240 23.57 8.46 -12.21
C PRO A 240 24.61 7.69 -13.04
N LEU A 241 25.90 8.01 -12.90
CA LEU A 241 26.97 7.33 -13.65
C LEU A 241 27.19 5.89 -13.17
N ILE A 242 27.11 5.66 -11.86
CA ILE A 242 27.21 4.30 -11.29
C ILE A 242 25.97 3.50 -11.67
N ARG A 243 24.78 4.11 -11.55
CA ARG A 243 23.50 3.52 -11.90
C ARG A 243 23.49 3.00 -13.33
N GLU A 244 23.91 3.82 -14.29
CA GLU A 244 23.95 3.42 -15.70
C GLU A 244 24.79 2.14 -15.91
N GLN A 245 26.00 2.10 -15.36
CA GLN A 245 26.90 0.94 -15.48
C GLN A 245 26.36 -0.29 -14.75
N TYR A 246 25.75 -0.09 -13.59
CA TYR A 246 25.15 -1.16 -12.81
C TYR A 246 23.95 -1.77 -13.54
N LEU A 247 23.04 -0.94 -14.06
CA LEU A 247 21.88 -1.36 -14.84
C LEU A 247 22.30 -2.14 -16.10
N ALA A 248 23.34 -1.68 -16.81
CA ALA A 248 23.88 -2.40 -17.97
C ALA A 248 24.37 -3.80 -17.60
N LYS A 249 25.13 -3.93 -16.51
CA LYS A 249 25.60 -5.24 -15.99
C LYS A 249 24.44 -6.15 -15.59
N THR A 250 23.44 -5.61 -14.91
CA THR A 250 22.26 -6.35 -14.45
C THR A 250 21.41 -6.82 -15.62
N LYS A 251 21.19 -5.97 -16.63
CA LYS A 251 20.52 -6.32 -17.89
C LYS A 251 21.22 -7.46 -18.61
N HIS A 252 22.56 -7.45 -18.67
CA HIS A 252 23.34 -8.55 -19.26
C HIS A 252 23.21 -9.86 -18.49
N LYS A 253 23.13 -9.83 -17.15
CA LYS A 253 22.87 -11.04 -16.35
C LYS A 253 21.48 -11.57 -16.62
N TRP A 254 20.46 -10.71 -16.60
CA TRP A 254 19.07 -11.07 -16.84
C TRP A 254 18.85 -11.66 -18.24
N GLN A 255 19.48 -11.09 -19.27
CA GLN A 255 19.42 -11.62 -20.63
C GLN A 255 19.99 -13.04 -20.75
N LYS A 256 20.96 -13.42 -19.91
CA LYS A 256 21.53 -14.77 -19.89
C LYS A 256 20.61 -15.80 -19.22
N THR A 257 19.80 -15.39 -18.25
CA THR A 257 18.87 -16.26 -17.51
C THR A 257 17.50 -16.42 -18.17
N LYS A 258 17.17 -15.61 -19.19
CA LYS A 258 15.87 -15.61 -19.88
C LYS A 258 15.51 -16.90 -20.65
N SER A 259 16.42 -17.87 -20.77
CA SER A 259 16.15 -19.09 -21.57
C SER A 259 15.16 -20.06 -20.89
N LYS A 260 14.92 -19.92 -19.58
CA LYS A 260 14.03 -20.78 -18.79
C LYS A 260 13.17 -19.94 -17.85
N ARG A 261 11.93 -20.38 -17.62
CA ARG A 261 11.01 -19.73 -16.67
C ARG A 261 11.47 -19.96 -15.23
N ASN A 262 11.55 -18.92 -14.43
CA ASN A 262 11.98 -19.00 -13.05
C ASN A 262 10.80 -19.37 -12.15
N VAL A 263 10.96 -20.44 -11.37
CA VAL A 263 9.95 -20.92 -10.43
C VAL A 263 10.55 -20.95 -9.04
N VAL A 264 9.85 -20.34 -8.09
CA VAL A 264 10.22 -20.37 -6.67
C VAL A 264 9.20 -21.19 -5.90
N ALA A 265 9.65 -22.30 -5.32
CA ALA A 265 8.87 -23.04 -4.34
C ALA A 265 9.16 -22.49 -2.93
N LEU A 266 8.13 -21.96 -2.28
CA LEU A 266 8.20 -21.50 -0.91
C LEU A 266 7.96 -22.68 0.04
N TRP A 267 9.04 -23.14 0.68
CA TRP A 267 8.99 -24.23 1.64
C TRP A 267 9.89 -23.97 2.87
N GLN A 268 9.29 -23.81 4.05
CA GLN A 268 9.96 -23.62 5.34
C GLN A 268 10.55 -24.91 5.94
N GLY A 269 10.41 -26.04 5.23
CA GLY A 269 10.77 -27.36 5.74
C GLY A 269 9.57 -28.12 6.30
N GLY A 270 9.77 -29.40 6.59
CA GLY A 270 8.72 -30.31 7.05
C GLY A 270 9.23 -31.75 7.12
N SER A 271 8.29 -32.68 7.29
CA SER A 271 8.53 -34.11 7.29
C SER A 271 8.98 -34.65 5.91
N ILE A 272 9.63 -35.81 5.90
CA ILE A 272 10.03 -36.48 4.65
C ILE A 272 8.82 -36.87 3.79
N THR A 273 7.67 -37.14 4.42
CA THR A 273 6.40 -37.43 3.74
C THR A 273 5.89 -36.20 2.99
N GLU A 274 5.85 -35.04 3.64
CA GLU A 274 5.45 -33.78 3.00
C GLU A 274 6.41 -33.42 1.86
N PHE A 275 7.72 -33.55 2.08
CA PHE A 275 8.72 -33.33 1.02
C PHE A 275 8.47 -34.21 -0.20
N ASN A 276 8.16 -35.49 0.00
CA ASN A 276 7.86 -36.40 -1.10
C ASN A 276 6.59 -36.01 -1.87
N GLU A 277 5.57 -35.52 -1.17
CA GLU A 277 4.33 -35.06 -1.80
C GLU A 277 4.53 -33.76 -2.59
N ILE A 278 5.23 -32.79 -2.00
CA ILE A 278 5.62 -31.54 -2.66
C ILE A 278 6.49 -31.85 -3.88
N SER A 279 7.48 -32.74 -3.75
CA SER A 279 8.35 -33.16 -4.86
C SER A 279 7.55 -33.79 -5.99
N LYS A 280 6.56 -34.64 -5.69
CA LYS A 280 5.65 -35.21 -6.70
C LYS A 280 4.81 -34.13 -7.39
N PHE A 281 4.29 -33.17 -6.63
CA PHE A 281 3.52 -32.06 -7.18
C PHE A 281 4.37 -31.18 -8.10
N LEU A 282 5.55 -30.76 -7.65
CA LEU A 282 6.48 -29.96 -8.45
C LEU A 282 6.89 -30.73 -9.72
N SER A 283 7.21 -32.02 -9.60
CA SER A 283 7.58 -32.86 -10.76
C SER A 283 6.43 -33.06 -11.76
N LYS A 284 5.17 -32.93 -11.32
CA LYS A 284 3.98 -33.03 -12.18
C LYS A 284 3.69 -31.73 -12.93
N ASN A 285 3.94 -30.58 -12.28
CA ASN A 285 3.57 -29.26 -12.81
C ASN A 285 4.73 -28.54 -13.50
N LEU A 286 5.97 -28.91 -13.20
CA LEU A 286 7.17 -28.28 -13.77
C LEU A 286 7.80 -29.16 -14.86
N THR A 287 8.39 -28.49 -15.84
CA THR A 287 9.09 -29.11 -16.98
C THR A 287 10.56 -28.68 -17.00
N ASN A 288 11.36 -29.28 -17.89
CA ASN A 288 12.78 -28.91 -18.07
C ASN A 288 13.01 -27.46 -18.55
N GLU A 289 11.95 -26.79 -19.00
CA GLU A 289 11.94 -25.36 -19.37
C GLU A 289 11.89 -24.43 -18.15
N HIS A 290 11.69 -24.99 -16.95
CA HIS A 290 11.68 -24.25 -15.69
C HIS A 290 13.02 -24.38 -14.97
N ASN A 291 13.40 -23.32 -14.27
CA ASN A 291 14.43 -23.33 -13.23
C ASN A 291 13.72 -23.28 -11.88
N LEU A 292 13.89 -24.31 -11.06
CA LEU A 292 13.28 -24.38 -9.74
C LEU A 292 14.28 -23.93 -8.66
N THR A 293 13.86 -22.97 -7.84
CA THR A 293 14.56 -22.56 -6.62
C THR A 293 13.65 -22.82 -5.43
N VAL A 294 14.18 -23.32 -4.32
CA VAL A 294 13.42 -23.53 -3.09
C VAL A 294 13.88 -22.50 -2.06
N MET A 295 12.93 -21.73 -1.51
CA MET A 295 13.19 -20.65 -0.57
C MET A 295 12.32 -20.81 0.67
N ALA A 296 12.87 -20.54 1.86
CA ALA A 296 12.09 -20.56 3.10
C ALA A 296 11.33 -19.25 3.31
N SER A 297 11.91 -18.11 2.91
CA SER A 297 11.32 -16.77 3.04
C SER A 297 10.56 -16.37 1.76
N ALA A 298 9.34 -15.86 1.93
CA ALA A 298 8.57 -15.28 0.83
C ALA A 298 9.23 -14.00 0.30
N GLU A 299 9.85 -13.20 1.16
CA GLU A 299 10.56 -11.99 0.77
C GLU A 299 11.76 -12.30 -0.13
N ASP A 300 12.64 -13.21 0.32
CA ASP A 300 13.78 -13.62 -0.48
C ASP A 300 13.33 -14.30 -1.77
N GLY A 301 12.29 -15.15 -1.70
CA GLY A 301 11.74 -15.83 -2.86
C GLY A 301 11.18 -14.87 -3.92
N LEU A 302 10.38 -13.89 -3.52
CA LEU A 302 9.82 -12.89 -4.43
C LEU A 302 10.89 -11.94 -4.97
N SER A 303 11.97 -11.68 -4.21
CA SER A 303 13.11 -10.89 -4.68
C SER A 303 13.87 -11.52 -5.85
N LEU A 304 13.72 -12.84 -6.06
CA LEU A 304 14.27 -13.55 -7.23
C LEU A 304 13.44 -13.34 -8.50
N GLU A 305 12.30 -12.67 -8.40
CA GLU A 305 11.36 -12.46 -9.48
C GLU A 305 10.95 -13.73 -10.22
N PRO A 306 10.28 -14.64 -9.52
CA PRO A 306 9.70 -15.80 -10.16
C PRO A 306 8.63 -15.38 -11.17
N ASP A 307 8.62 -16.06 -12.32
CA ASP A 307 7.44 -16.12 -13.18
C ASP A 307 6.30 -16.89 -12.46
N GLU A 308 6.67 -17.88 -11.63
CA GLU A 308 5.74 -18.68 -10.84
C GLU A 308 6.23 -18.94 -9.41
N VAL A 309 5.34 -18.70 -8.45
CA VAL A 309 5.51 -19.04 -7.03
C VAL A 309 4.62 -20.23 -6.69
N VAL A 310 5.22 -21.27 -6.12
CA VAL A 310 4.49 -22.41 -5.56
C VAL A 310 4.57 -22.36 -4.05
N VAL A 311 3.45 -22.15 -3.38
CA VAL A 311 3.37 -22.08 -1.92
C VAL A 311 3.16 -23.47 -1.35
N CYS A 312 4.20 -24.02 -0.70
CA CYS A 312 4.22 -25.42 -0.27
C CYS A 312 3.83 -25.62 1.20
N ASN A 313 4.03 -24.61 2.07
CA ASN A 313 3.51 -24.65 3.45
C ASN A 313 2.06 -24.19 3.52
N THR A 314 1.41 -24.47 4.65
CA THR A 314 0.00 -24.14 4.91
C THR A 314 -0.27 -22.64 5.00
N ALA A 315 0.71 -21.84 5.40
CA ALA A 315 0.56 -20.40 5.49
C ALA A 315 1.88 -19.66 5.24
N TYR A 316 1.79 -18.47 4.66
CA TYR A 316 2.91 -17.57 4.43
C TYR A 316 2.52 -16.11 4.70
N GLU A 317 3.46 -15.40 5.29
CA GLU A 317 3.40 -13.94 5.42
C GLU A 317 4.05 -13.31 4.20
N LEU A 318 3.35 -12.38 3.57
CA LEU A 318 3.83 -11.67 2.39
C LEU A 318 4.35 -10.27 2.75
N PRO A 319 5.53 -9.89 2.22
CA PRO A 319 6.00 -8.51 2.32
C PRO A 319 5.11 -7.55 1.53
N GLU A 320 5.19 -6.25 1.85
CA GLU A 320 4.49 -5.20 1.10
C GLU A 320 5.32 -4.85 -0.13
N MET A 321 4.95 -5.42 -1.29
CA MET A 321 5.64 -5.16 -2.56
C MET A 321 4.70 -5.25 -3.77
N PRO A 322 4.89 -4.41 -4.79
CA PRO A 322 4.13 -4.50 -6.03
C PRO A 322 4.61 -5.67 -6.87
N LEU A 323 3.68 -6.54 -7.29
CA LEU A 323 3.95 -7.70 -8.12
C LEU A 323 3.35 -7.53 -9.52
N SER A 324 4.00 -8.11 -10.51
CA SER A 324 3.70 -7.92 -11.93
C SER A 324 4.25 -9.09 -12.71
N GLN A 325 3.51 -9.57 -13.71
CA GLN A 325 3.87 -10.75 -14.49
C GLN A 325 4.13 -12.00 -13.62
N ILE A 326 3.25 -12.28 -12.65
CA ILE A 326 3.47 -13.37 -11.69
C ILE A 326 2.28 -14.36 -11.62
N SER A 327 2.60 -15.64 -11.54
CA SER A 327 1.66 -16.71 -11.18
C SER A 327 1.93 -17.18 -9.75
N ILE A 328 0.93 -17.21 -8.88
CA ILE A 328 1.05 -17.76 -7.53
C ILE A 328 0.03 -18.90 -7.40
N CYS A 329 0.51 -20.09 -7.06
CA CYS A 329 -0.36 -21.22 -6.77
C CYS A 329 0.04 -21.90 -5.46
N SER A 330 -0.92 -22.59 -4.84
CA SER A 330 -0.60 -23.46 -3.70
C SER A 330 -0.47 -24.92 -4.12
N PHE A 331 0.40 -25.63 -3.40
CA PHE A 331 0.41 -27.08 -3.36
C PHE A 331 -0.88 -27.66 -2.73
N ASN A 332 -1.38 -27.06 -1.66
CA ASN A 332 -2.45 -27.64 -0.84
C ASN A 332 -3.31 -26.58 -0.10
N GLY A 333 -3.78 -25.55 -0.81
CA GLY A 333 -4.70 -24.56 -0.23
C GLY A 333 -4.07 -23.63 0.80
N ALA A 334 -2.87 -23.13 0.52
CA ALA A 334 -2.11 -22.29 1.45
C ALA A 334 -2.79 -20.94 1.71
N THR A 335 -2.61 -20.43 2.92
CA THR A 335 -3.08 -19.12 3.36
C THR A 335 -1.99 -18.07 3.20
N LEU A 336 -2.29 -16.98 2.49
CA LEU A 336 -1.44 -15.80 2.40
C LEU A 336 -2.02 -14.69 3.26
N LYS A 337 -1.19 -14.10 4.10
CA LYS A 337 -1.56 -13.01 5.01
C LYS A 337 -0.48 -11.93 5.03
N ALA A 338 -0.83 -10.74 5.49
CA ALA A 338 0.16 -9.70 5.75
C ALA A 338 0.95 -10.03 7.02
N VAL A 339 2.05 -9.30 7.24
CA VAL A 339 2.81 -9.32 8.50
C VAL A 339 2.17 -8.35 9.49
N ASP A 340 1.73 -7.19 8.99
CA ASP A 340 1.24 -6.05 9.75
C ASP A 340 0.05 -5.37 9.05
N MET A 341 -0.62 -4.46 9.78
CA MET A 341 -1.72 -3.64 9.26
C MET A 341 -1.26 -2.82 8.05
N ARG A 342 -1.90 -2.99 6.87
CA ARG A 342 -1.56 -2.22 5.67
C ARG A 342 -2.71 -2.03 4.68
N SER A 343 -2.47 -1.25 3.63
CA SER A 343 -3.53 -0.87 2.68
C SER A 343 -4.02 -2.06 1.89
N CYS A 344 -3.12 -2.89 1.36
CA CYS A 344 -3.51 -4.10 0.64
C CYS A 344 -2.58 -5.30 0.80
N LEU A 345 -3.11 -6.52 0.63
CA LEU A 345 -2.29 -7.74 0.66
C LEU A 345 -1.47 -7.89 -0.63
N LEU A 346 -2.11 -7.78 -1.80
CA LEU A 346 -1.48 -7.90 -3.12
C LEU A 346 -1.78 -6.67 -3.97
N MET A 347 -0.73 -5.97 -4.40
CA MET A 347 -0.81 -4.96 -5.45
C MET A 347 -0.26 -5.56 -6.74
N LEU A 348 -1.14 -5.73 -7.73
CA LEU A 348 -0.86 -6.49 -8.95
C LEU A 348 -0.95 -5.62 -10.21
N SER A 349 -0.09 -5.90 -11.19
CA SER A 349 -0.12 -5.29 -12.52
C SER A 349 0.26 -6.28 -13.63
N GLU A 350 0.02 -5.90 -14.90
CA GLU A 350 0.31 -6.70 -16.09
C GLU A 350 -0.44 -8.05 -16.06
N GLU A 351 0.21 -9.18 -16.35
CA GLU A 351 -0.44 -10.50 -16.41
C GLU A 351 -0.19 -11.28 -15.11
N CYS A 352 -1.22 -11.43 -14.27
CA CYS A 352 -1.13 -12.13 -13.00
C CYS A 352 -2.10 -13.31 -12.90
N ARG A 353 -1.70 -14.38 -12.22
CA ARG A 353 -2.54 -15.56 -11.95
C ARG A 353 -2.48 -15.96 -10.49
N LEU A 354 -3.62 -16.22 -9.86
CA LEU A 354 -3.72 -16.71 -8.49
C LEU A 354 -4.56 -17.98 -8.48
N ARG A 355 -4.05 -19.08 -7.90
CA ARG A 355 -4.73 -20.39 -7.92
C ARG A 355 -4.63 -21.13 -6.60
N ASP A 356 -5.73 -21.71 -6.15
CA ASP A 356 -5.75 -22.66 -5.02
C ASP A 356 -5.26 -22.02 -3.70
N LEU A 357 -5.62 -20.77 -3.44
CA LEU A 357 -5.12 -19.99 -2.29
C LEU A 357 -6.25 -19.53 -1.37
N THR A 358 -5.93 -19.38 -0.09
CA THR A 358 -6.73 -18.59 0.85
C THR A 358 -6.02 -17.26 1.07
N LEU A 359 -6.71 -16.13 0.94
CA LEU A 359 -6.16 -14.79 1.15
C LEU A 359 -6.87 -14.14 2.34
N GLN A 360 -6.10 -13.76 3.36
CA GLN A 360 -6.65 -13.25 4.62
C GLN A 360 -6.69 -11.72 4.64
N CYS A 361 -7.84 -11.14 5.04
CA CYS A 361 -8.00 -9.68 5.15
C CYS A 361 -7.80 -9.08 6.55
N ALA A 362 -7.55 -9.88 7.59
CA ALA A 362 -7.49 -9.41 8.98
C ALA A 362 -6.52 -8.24 9.23
N GLN A 363 -5.44 -8.13 8.44
CA GLN A 363 -4.44 -7.08 8.56
C GLN A 363 -4.43 -6.13 7.36
N VAL A 364 -5.42 -6.19 6.47
CA VAL A 364 -5.46 -5.34 5.28
C VAL A 364 -6.82 -4.71 5.07
N ASN A 365 -6.83 -3.53 4.45
CA ASN A 365 -8.08 -2.95 3.97
C ASN A 365 -8.53 -3.53 2.65
N THR A 366 -7.61 -3.92 1.77
CA THR A 366 -7.96 -4.52 0.48
C THR A 366 -7.17 -5.80 0.28
N ILE A 367 -7.78 -6.91 -0.08
CA ILE A 367 -6.97 -8.10 -0.36
C ILE A 367 -6.18 -7.88 -1.66
N ILE A 368 -6.85 -7.54 -2.76
CA ILE A 368 -6.18 -7.35 -4.05
C ILE A 368 -6.51 -5.98 -4.62
N VAL A 369 -5.47 -5.22 -4.96
CA VAL A 369 -5.58 -4.04 -5.82
C VAL A 369 -4.97 -4.40 -7.17
N MET A 370 -5.82 -4.46 -8.21
CA MET A 370 -5.36 -4.67 -9.58
C MET A 370 -5.22 -3.32 -10.28
N MET A 371 -3.97 -2.90 -10.51
CA MET A 371 -3.63 -1.58 -11.02
C MET A 371 -3.95 -1.44 -12.52
N THR A 372 -3.50 -2.40 -13.32
CA THR A 372 -3.72 -2.45 -14.79
C THR A 372 -3.32 -3.83 -15.32
N GLY A 373 -3.85 -4.25 -16.47
CA GLY A 373 -3.54 -5.55 -17.07
C GLY A 373 -4.59 -6.61 -16.79
N THR A 374 -4.18 -7.86 -16.70
CA THR A 374 -5.04 -9.05 -16.66
C THR A 374 -4.77 -9.87 -15.40
N LEU A 375 -5.83 -10.16 -14.65
CA LEU A 375 -5.76 -11.00 -13.45
C LEU A 375 -6.71 -12.18 -13.60
N HIS A 376 -6.19 -13.40 -13.51
CA HIS A 376 -7.00 -14.61 -13.43
C HIS A 376 -6.90 -15.22 -12.04
N ILE A 377 -8.02 -15.28 -11.33
CA ILE A 377 -8.12 -15.90 -10.01
C ILE A 377 -8.97 -17.15 -10.14
N LYS A 378 -8.46 -18.29 -9.65
CA LYS A 378 -9.18 -19.55 -9.72
C LYS A 378 -9.11 -20.34 -8.42
N ASN A 379 -10.25 -20.86 -7.96
CA ASN A 379 -10.33 -21.72 -6.78
C ASN A 379 -9.67 -21.07 -5.54
N CYS A 380 -9.97 -19.78 -5.31
CA CYS A 380 -9.43 -19.04 -4.18
C CYS A 380 -10.53 -18.65 -3.18
N MET A 381 -10.17 -18.62 -1.90
CA MET A 381 -11.00 -18.09 -0.83
C MET A 381 -10.43 -16.75 -0.36
N LEU A 382 -11.25 -15.71 -0.41
CA LEU A 382 -10.95 -14.39 0.13
C LEU A 382 -11.83 -14.22 1.36
N ALA A 383 -11.24 -14.17 2.55
CA ALA A 383 -12.03 -14.16 3.78
C ALA A 383 -11.29 -13.50 4.94
N ASP A 384 -12.08 -12.95 5.88
CA ASP A 384 -11.61 -12.70 7.23
C ASP A 384 -11.86 -13.93 8.10
N VAL A 385 -10.79 -14.61 8.52
CA VAL A 385 -10.88 -15.78 9.42
C VAL A 385 -10.76 -15.36 10.89
N SER A 386 -10.66 -14.06 11.19
CA SER A 386 -10.58 -13.60 12.57
C SER A 386 -11.92 -13.84 13.28
N LYS A 387 -11.85 -14.33 14.52
CA LYS A 387 -13.03 -14.63 15.34
C LYS A 387 -13.74 -13.37 15.87
N ASN A 388 -13.21 -12.19 15.56
CA ASN A 388 -13.76 -10.91 16.01
C ASN A 388 -14.83 -10.48 15.00
N SER A 389 -16.08 -10.84 15.31
CA SER A 389 -17.27 -10.53 14.51
C SER A 389 -17.62 -9.02 14.52
N GLN A 390 -16.77 -8.19 13.91
CA GLN A 390 -17.11 -6.84 13.49
C GLN A 390 -17.15 -6.88 11.96
N ARG A 391 -18.28 -6.49 11.34
CA ARG A 391 -18.41 -6.49 9.87
C ARG A 391 -17.33 -5.59 9.30
N ASP A 392 -16.41 -6.20 8.60
CA ASP A 392 -15.07 -5.69 8.38
C ASP A 392 -15.06 -4.64 7.25
N PHE A 393 -14.61 -3.40 7.50
CA PHE A 393 -14.43 -2.33 6.48
C PHE A 393 -13.56 -2.71 5.26
N ALA A 394 -13.05 -3.94 5.19
CA ALA A 394 -12.25 -4.40 4.08
C ALA A 394 -13.02 -4.52 2.77
N GLN A 395 -12.24 -4.42 1.71
CA GLN A 395 -12.59 -4.67 0.34
C GLN A 395 -11.92 -5.98 -0.11
N GLY A 396 -12.64 -6.82 -0.83
CA GLY A 396 -12.04 -8.04 -1.41
C GLY A 396 -11.08 -7.68 -2.54
N ILE A 397 -11.63 -7.21 -3.67
CA ILE A 397 -10.85 -6.82 -4.85
C ILE A 397 -11.20 -5.40 -5.28
N VAL A 398 -10.19 -4.58 -5.57
CA VAL A 398 -10.35 -3.27 -6.21
C VAL A 398 -9.74 -3.31 -7.62
N ALA A 399 -10.57 -3.12 -8.64
CA ALA A 399 -10.18 -3.09 -10.05
C ALA A 399 -10.02 -1.63 -10.52
N LYS A 400 -8.80 -1.23 -10.89
CA LYS A 400 -8.47 0.12 -11.39
C LYS A 400 -8.58 0.17 -12.93
N ALA A 401 -8.55 1.39 -13.48
CA ALA A 401 -8.70 1.63 -14.91
C ALA A 401 -7.69 0.81 -15.75
N GLY A 402 -8.17 0.16 -16.81
CA GLY A 402 -7.33 -0.68 -17.67
C GLY A 402 -7.12 -2.11 -17.16
N SER A 403 -7.70 -2.49 -16.02
CA SER A 403 -7.67 -3.87 -15.53
C SER A 403 -8.79 -4.74 -16.12
N LYS A 404 -8.48 -6.01 -16.34
CA LYS A 404 -9.39 -7.07 -16.75
C LYS A 404 -9.23 -8.25 -15.80
N ILE A 405 -10.25 -8.53 -15.01
CA ILE A 405 -10.20 -9.55 -13.97
C ILE A 405 -11.17 -10.67 -14.32
N VAL A 406 -10.70 -11.91 -14.32
CA VAL A 406 -11.53 -13.11 -14.46
C VAL A 406 -11.42 -13.91 -13.16
N ILE A 407 -12.56 -14.19 -12.54
CA ILE A 407 -12.65 -14.86 -11.25
C ILE A 407 -13.49 -16.12 -11.43
N GLU A 408 -12.90 -17.28 -11.15
CA GLU A 408 -13.52 -18.59 -11.35
C GLU A 408 -13.47 -19.41 -10.06
N ASP A 409 -14.57 -20.03 -9.67
CA ASP A 409 -14.62 -20.96 -8.53
C ASP A 409 -14.16 -20.31 -7.19
N CYS A 410 -14.39 -19.01 -7.01
CA CYS A 410 -13.91 -18.28 -5.83
C CYS A 410 -15.01 -17.97 -4.81
N THR A 411 -14.62 -17.86 -3.55
CA THR A 411 -15.50 -17.43 -2.44
C THR A 411 -14.99 -16.14 -1.82
N PHE A 412 -15.90 -15.20 -1.57
CA PHE A 412 -15.69 -13.94 -0.86
C PHE A 412 -16.57 -13.94 0.38
N GLU A 413 -15.98 -13.76 1.55
CA GLU A 413 -16.69 -13.82 2.82
C GLU A 413 -16.32 -12.65 3.74
N ASN A 414 -17.35 -12.00 4.30
CA ASN A 414 -17.23 -10.96 5.33
C ASN A 414 -16.43 -9.71 4.89
N PHE A 415 -16.87 -9.05 3.81
CA PHE A 415 -16.29 -7.77 3.35
C PHE A 415 -17.29 -6.63 3.42
N TYR A 416 -16.85 -5.41 3.72
CA TYR A 416 -17.68 -4.23 3.48
C TYR A 416 -18.03 -4.09 1.99
N SER A 417 -17.04 -4.16 1.08
CA SER A 417 -17.30 -4.29 -0.36
C SER A 417 -16.59 -5.52 -0.92
N GLY A 418 -17.34 -6.51 -1.42
CA GLY A 418 -16.74 -7.73 -1.98
C GLY A 418 -15.81 -7.42 -3.15
N ILE A 419 -16.32 -6.69 -4.14
CA ILE A 419 -15.56 -6.26 -5.32
C ILE A 419 -15.91 -4.80 -5.64
N VAL A 420 -14.89 -3.97 -5.87
CA VAL A 420 -15.03 -2.57 -6.28
C VAL A 420 -14.44 -2.39 -7.68
N VAL A 421 -15.24 -1.87 -8.62
CA VAL A 421 -14.87 -1.76 -10.04
C VAL A 421 -14.91 -0.30 -10.48
N HIS A 422 -13.73 0.29 -10.70
CA HIS A 422 -13.62 1.68 -11.14
C HIS A 422 -13.81 1.83 -12.66
N LYS A 423 -14.06 3.07 -13.09
CA LYS A 423 -14.15 3.47 -14.50
C LYS A 423 -12.98 2.90 -15.32
N GLY A 424 -13.30 2.28 -16.45
CA GLY A 424 -12.34 1.67 -17.37
C GLY A 424 -11.85 0.28 -16.97
N ALA A 425 -12.37 -0.32 -15.89
CA ALA A 425 -12.07 -1.69 -15.49
C ALA A 425 -13.15 -2.68 -15.95
N GLN A 426 -12.76 -3.95 -16.12
CA GLN A 426 -13.64 -5.05 -16.52
C GLN A 426 -13.50 -6.23 -15.57
N VAL A 427 -14.61 -6.79 -15.09
CA VAL A 427 -14.60 -7.95 -14.19
C VAL A 427 -15.60 -9.01 -14.68
N GLU A 428 -15.15 -10.25 -14.82
CA GLU A 428 -15.99 -11.41 -15.11
C GLU A 428 -15.93 -12.41 -13.94
N LEU A 429 -17.09 -12.75 -13.37
CA LEU A 429 -17.24 -13.77 -12.34
C LEU A 429 -17.91 -15.01 -12.93
N LYS A 430 -17.33 -16.19 -12.63
CA LYS A 430 -17.86 -17.50 -13.01
C LYS A 430 -17.88 -18.42 -11.80
N GLN A 431 -19.05 -18.98 -11.49
CA GLN A 431 -19.19 -19.97 -10.40
C GLN A 431 -18.64 -19.48 -9.06
N CYS A 432 -18.88 -18.20 -8.74
CA CYS A 432 -18.38 -17.57 -7.52
C CYS A 432 -19.46 -17.41 -6.45
N LEU A 433 -19.05 -17.33 -5.19
CA LEU A 433 -19.91 -17.04 -4.04
C LEU A 433 -19.44 -15.76 -3.35
N LEU A 434 -20.30 -14.74 -3.26
CA LEU A 434 -20.11 -13.57 -2.41
C LEU A 434 -21.11 -13.67 -1.26
N ASN A 435 -20.61 -13.80 -0.03
CA ASN A 435 -21.44 -14.04 1.15
C ASN A 435 -21.09 -13.06 2.28
N GLN A 436 -22.11 -12.61 3.01
CA GLN A 436 -21.94 -11.76 4.20
C GLN A 436 -21.19 -10.45 3.92
N CYS A 437 -21.38 -9.85 2.73
CA CYS A 437 -20.78 -8.55 2.43
C CYS A 437 -21.64 -7.36 2.94
N GLY A 438 -21.09 -6.15 3.04
CA GLY A 438 -21.88 -4.92 3.08
C GLY A 438 -22.57 -4.72 1.73
N VAL A 439 -21.75 -4.41 0.74
CA VAL A 439 -22.05 -4.41 -0.68
C VAL A 439 -21.36 -5.59 -1.35
N GLY A 440 -22.09 -6.42 -2.11
CA GLY A 440 -21.48 -7.53 -2.86
C GLY A 440 -20.54 -7.00 -3.95
N ILE A 441 -21.07 -6.23 -4.89
CA ILE A 441 -20.32 -5.59 -5.98
C ILE A 441 -20.63 -4.10 -6.01
N GLN A 442 -19.60 -3.26 -5.91
CA GLN A 442 -19.68 -1.82 -6.10
C GLN A 442 -19.02 -1.45 -7.42
N MET A 443 -19.75 -0.77 -8.30
CA MET A 443 -19.28 -0.39 -9.63
C MET A 443 -19.46 1.10 -9.86
N TYR A 444 -18.54 1.72 -10.59
CA TYR A 444 -18.58 3.13 -10.95
C TYR A 444 -18.87 3.31 -12.45
N SER A 445 -19.51 4.41 -12.82
CA SER A 445 -19.85 4.72 -14.21
C SER A 445 -18.68 4.53 -15.19
N GLY A 446 -18.92 3.79 -16.27
CA GLY A 446 -17.90 3.43 -17.27
C GLY A 446 -17.05 2.21 -16.91
N SER A 447 -17.52 1.37 -15.99
CA SER A 447 -16.96 0.04 -15.70
C SER A 447 -17.85 -1.06 -16.29
N SER A 448 -17.30 -2.27 -16.47
CA SER A 448 -18.07 -3.41 -16.97
C SER A 448 -17.93 -4.62 -16.05
N VAL A 449 -19.06 -5.24 -15.69
CA VAL A 449 -19.12 -6.45 -14.87
C VAL A 449 -20.03 -7.48 -15.51
N LYS A 450 -19.54 -8.72 -15.59
CA LYS A 450 -20.31 -9.87 -16.07
C LYS A 450 -20.35 -10.97 -15.01
N LEU A 451 -21.55 -11.47 -14.71
CA LEU A 451 -21.79 -12.51 -13.72
C LEU A 451 -22.36 -13.76 -14.42
N ASP A 452 -21.74 -14.91 -14.20
CA ASP A 452 -22.18 -16.21 -14.69
C ASP A 452 -22.13 -17.25 -13.57
N SER A 453 -23.27 -17.89 -13.27
CA SER A 453 -23.37 -18.89 -12.20
C SER A 453 -22.91 -18.37 -10.83
N THR A 454 -22.96 -17.05 -10.62
CA THR A 454 -22.53 -16.39 -9.39
C THR A 454 -23.67 -16.29 -8.38
N VAL A 455 -23.36 -16.53 -7.11
CA VAL A 455 -24.28 -16.35 -5.98
C VAL A 455 -23.81 -15.17 -5.13
N ILE A 456 -24.66 -14.17 -4.94
CA ILE A 456 -24.45 -13.06 -4.00
C ILE A 456 -25.55 -13.17 -2.93
N THR A 457 -25.20 -13.32 -1.67
CA THR A 457 -26.17 -13.57 -0.60
C THR A 457 -25.75 -12.98 0.74
N ASN A 458 -26.72 -12.75 1.62
CA ASN A 458 -26.52 -12.20 2.96
C ASN A 458 -25.78 -10.85 2.97
N CYS A 459 -25.97 -10.04 1.94
CA CYS A 459 -25.46 -8.67 1.94
C CYS A 459 -26.23 -7.83 2.97
N SER A 460 -25.53 -7.01 3.75
CA SER A 460 -26.14 -6.17 4.80
C SER A 460 -26.64 -4.82 4.29
N GLU A 461 -26.15 -4.35 3.15
CA GLU A 461 -26.65 -3.15 2.46
C GLU A 461 -27.33 -3.53 1.14
N GLN A 462 -26.55 -3.83 0.10
CA GLN A 462 -27.05 -4.20 -1.24
C GLN A 462 -26.20 -5.29 -1.88
N SER A 463 -26.80 -6.13 -2.73
CA SER A 463 -26.02 -7.11 -3.49
C SER A 463 -25.14 -6.42 -4.54
N ILE A 464 -25.66 -5.41 -5.24
CA ILE A 464 -24.93 -4.64 -6.26
C ILE A 464 -25.25 -3.15 -6.09
N ARG A 465 -24.22 -2.30 -6.14
CA ARG A 465 -24.35 -0.84 -6.06
C ARG A 465 -23.62 -0.18 -7.23
N TYR A 466 -24.31 0.69 -7.96
CA TYR A 466 -23.81 1.42 -9.11
C TYR A 466 -23.74 2.92 -8.80
N GLU A 467 -22.52 3.48 -8.82
CA GLU A 467 -22.23 4.88 -8.54
C GLU A 467 -22.07 5.65 -9.85
N VAL A 468 -22.95 6.62 -10.10
CA VAL A 468 -23.01 7.41 -11.34
C VAL A 468 -22.52 8.83 -11.07
N TYR A 469 -21.53 9.28 -11.84
CA TYR A 469 -21.10 10.69 -11.85
C TYR A 469 -21.68 11.42 -13.05
N ASP A 470 -22.30 12.58 -12.80
CA ASP A 470 -22.97 13.37 -13.84
C ASP A 470 -21.97 13.87 -14.91
N GLY A 471 -22.28 13.65 -16.19
CA GLY A 471 -21.39 13.91 -17.33
C GLY A 471 -21.05 12.69 -18.19
N CYS A 472 -21.28 11.48 -17.67
CA CYS A 472 -21.47 10.30 -18.52
C CYS A 472 -22.94 10.28 -18.95
N GLY A 473 -23.21 10.43 -20.26
CA GLY A 473 -24.59 10.39 -20.80
C GLY A 473 -25.35 9.13 -20.35
N LYS A 474 -26.69 9.17 -20.45
CA LYS A 474 -27.62 8.10 -20.02
C LYS A 474 -26.97 6.71 -20.11
N VAL A 475 -26.64 6.17 -18.94
CA VAL A 475 -26.02 4.86 -18.81
C VAL A 475 -26.99 3.79 -19.31
N ASP A 476 -26.54 2.97 -20.25
CA ASP A 476 -27.24 1.73 -20.60
C ASP A 476 -26.81 0.65 -19.60
N GLU A 477 -27.60 0.46 -18.54
CA GLU A 477 -27.32 -0.55 -17.49
C GLU A 477 -27.10 -1.96 -18.07
N SER A 478 -27.60 -2.24 -19.28
CA SER A 478 -27.45 -3.53 -19.95
C SER A 478 -26.07 -3.80 -20.55
N GLU A 479 -25.29 -2.76 -20.88
CA GLU A 479 -23.92 -2.92 -21.40
C GLU A 479 -22.89 -3.04 -20.26
N ASP A 480 -23.05 -2.24 -19.20
CA ASP A 480 -22.12 -2.17 -18.08
C ASP A 480 -22.30 -3.34 -17.08
N LEU A 481 -23.53 -3.83 -16.85
CA LEU A 481 -23.79 -4.95 -15.93
C LEU A 481 -24.55 -6.08 -16.63
N GLN A 482 -23.87 -7.21 -16.82
CA GLN A 482 -24.44 -8.41 -17.44
C GLN A 482 -24.63 -9.52 -16.41
N ILE A 483 -25.89 -9.82 -16.06
CA ILE A 483 -26.24 -10.90 -15.12
C ILE A 483 -26.83 -12.07 -15.90
N MET A 484 -26.14 -13.21 -15.94
CA MET A 484 -26.66 -14.40 -16.62
C MET A 484 -27.83 -15.05 -15.83
N PRO A 485 -28.77 -15.74 -16.50
CA PRO A 485 -29.98 -16.28 -15.85
C PRO A 485 -29.74 -17.33 -14.76
N ASN A 486 -28.54 -17.89 -14.69
CA ASN A 486 -28.11 -18.88 -13.71
C ASN A 486 -27.51 -18.25 -12.43
N CYS A 487 -27.43 -16.93 -12.35
CA CYS A 487 -27.02 -16.21 -11.15
C CYS A 487 -28.12 -16.18 -10.09
N LYS A 488 -27.72 -16.11 -8.81
CA LYS A 488 -28.62 -15.91 -7.67
C LYS A 488 -28.18 -14.68 -6.89
N ILE A 489 -28.93 -13.60 -7.00
CA ILE A 489 -28.58 -12.31 -6.41
C ILE A 489 -29.59 -11.98 -5.30
N GLY A 490 -29.12 -11.98 -4.05
CA GLY A 490 -29.90 -11.69 -2.85
C GLY A 490 -31.23 -12.43 -2.79
N SER A 491 -32.32 -11.67 -2.67
CA SER A 491 -33.70 -12.16 -2.66
C SER A 491 -34.22 -12.66 -4.02
N GLY A 492 -33.47 -12.46 -5.10
CA GLY A 492 -33.85 -12.77 -6.48
C GLY A 492 -34.63 -11.64 -7.18
N ASN A 493 -34.98 -10.56 -6.48
CA ASN A 493 -35.60 -9.38 -7.09
C ASN A 493 -34.54 -8.32 -7.41
N LEU A 494 -34.07 -8.28 -8.66
CA LEU A 494 -32.99 -7.38 -9.08
C LEU A 494 -33.27 -5.89 -8.81
N GLU A 495 -34.52 -5.42 -8.88
CA GLU A 495 -34.87 -4.01 -8.60
C GLU A 495 -34.60 -3.62 -7.14
N LYS A 496 -34.57 -4.59 -6.22
CA LYS A 496 -34.25 -4.36 -4.80
C LYS A 496 -32.78 -4.57 -4.49
N GLU A 497 -32.11 -5.39 -5.29
CA GLU A 497 -30.75 -5.85 -5.04
C GLU A 497 -29.70 -5.00 -5.75
N VAL A 498 -30.10 -4.27 -6.80
CA VAL A 498 -29.28 -3.32 -7.55
C VAL A 498 -29.69 -1.89 -7.15
N LEU A 499 -28.76 -1.14 -6.55
CA LEU A 499 -28.98 0.26 -6.18
C LEU A 499 -28.14 1.17 -7.07
N THR A 500 -28.79 2.11 -7.76
CA THR A 500 -28.13 3.17 -8.51
C THR A 500 -28.11 4.46 -7.68
N VAL A 501 -26.92 5.02 -7.48
CA VAL A 501 -26.68 6.24 -6.71
C VAL A 501 -26.09 7.30 -7.65
N ASN A 502 -26.73 8.47 -7.72
CA ASN A 502 -26.24 9.59 -8.53
C ASN A 502 -25.46 10.57 -7.66
N HIS A 503 -24.26 10.93 -8.10
CA HIS A 503 -23.43 11.96 -7.50
C HIS A 503 -23.48 13.22 -8.35
N ASP A 504 -24.04 14.30 -7.80
CA ASP A 504 -24.06 15.63 -8.43
C ASP A 504 -22.62 16.15 -8.55
N VAL A 505 -22.20 16.46 -9.78
CA VAL A 505 -20.88 17.01 -10.09
C VAL A 505 -20.89 18.53 -9.92
N GLU A 506 -20.92 18.97 -8.67
CA GLU A 506 -20.19 20.17 -8.29
C GLU A 506 -19.04 19.69 -7.41
N LEU A 507 -17.79 19.91 -7.82
CA LEU A 507 -16.50 19.54 -7.15
C LEU A 507 -15.82 18.28 -7.71
N PHE A 508 -15.17 18.43 -8.86
CA PHE A 508 -13.90 17.76 -9.16
C PHE A 508 -12.88 18.80 -9.61
#